data_AF-A0A6G0UZ82-F1
#
_entry.id   AF-A0A6G0UZ82-F1
#
_cell.length_a   1.000
_cell.length_b   1.000
_cell.length_c   1.000
_cell.angle_alpha   90.00
_cell.angle_beta   90.00
_cell.angle_gamma   90.00
#
_symmetry.space_group_name_H-M   'P 1'
#
loop_
_entity.id
_entity.type
_entity.pdbx_description
1 polymer ?
#
loop_
_entity_poly.entity_id
_entity_poly.type
_entity_poly.pdbx_seq_one_letter_code
_entity_poly.pdbx_strand_id
1 'polypeptide(L)'
;MAEHKWGVICSAPYTSSLQDDIYDFFHWLLPQLTDASEDINEFYKFNERESFYFRCDPANYKQLEKCYDHAALEYPEVVIVFQILPYRNSKEVGWCKELSEINGQFVQCVLHENIYSKFANVPMNAVCRKMVTYIQRRFEELHNTEYGPKIDVPRLVVNPFEKDKPTETGTGNEEIKDVVRLVLHNYRFTEEEVASTIVASGYPPCYTTENIASIFGLLNIQTIQPYRPSAVFVQFLNDDQAIQALLNLHRKDLGSGYYLDLKPRTKALGKKLKEARELWEMLGLNSKFPFRFGEETTIPVARPGLR
;
A
#
# COMPACT_ATOMS: atom_id res chain seq x y z
N MET A 1 15.14 -4.77 -21.67
CA MET A 1 14.27 -3.70 -21.13
C MET A 1 13.37 -4.33 -20.08
N ALA A 2 13.37 -3.79 -18.86
CA ALA A 2 12.49 -4.29 -17.80
C ALA A 2 11.04 -3.85 -18.08
N GLU A 3 10.10 -4.77 -17.93
CA GLU A 3 8.67 -4.48 -18.11
C GLU A 3 8.06 -3.99 -16.79
N HIS A 4 7.35 -2.87 -16.85
CA HIS A 4 6.64 -2.30 -15.72
C HIS A 4 5.38 -3.11 -15.43
N LYS A 5 5.30 -3.60 -14.20
CA LYS A 5 4.08 -4.16 -13.64
C LYS A 5 3.07 -3.06 -13.37
N TRP A 6 1.80 -3.36 -13.65
CA TRP A 6 0.67 -2.44 -13.50
C TRP A 6 -0.55 -3.20 -12.99
N GLY A 7 -1.53 -2.48 -12.44
CA GLY A 7 -2.76 -3.05 -11.92
C GLY A 7 -3.99 -2.20 -12.24
N VAL A 8 -5.18 -2.77 -12.02
CA VAL A 8 -6.46 -2.11 -12.27
C VAL A 8 -7.32 -2.11 -11.01
N ILE A 9 -7.90 -0.95 -10.70
CA ILE A 9 -8.99 -0.82 -9.72
C ILE A 9 -10.21 -0.24 -10.43
N CYS A 10 -11.31 -0.97 -10.40
CA CYS A 10 -12.52 -0.64 -11.14
C CYS A 10 -13.66 -0.26 -10.20
N SER A 11 -14.11 0.98 -10.33
CA SER A 11 -15.27 1.55 -9.61
C SER A 11 -16.50 1.71 -10.51
N ALA A 12 -16.49 1.12 -11.71
CA ALA A 12 -17.58 1.23 -12.67
C ALA A 12 -18.75 0.28 -12.37
N PRO A 13 -19.98 0.61 -12.84
CA PRO A 13 -21.15 -0.25 -12.68
C PRO A 13 -20.93 -1.67 -13.23
N TYR A 14 -21.60 -2.67 -12.64
CA TYR A 14 -21.47 -4.06 -13.07
C TYR A 14 -22.15 -4.33 -14.40
N THR A 15 -21.37 -4.85 -15.34
CA THR A 15 -21.84 -5.54 -16.54
C THR A 15 -21.10 -6.87 -16.67
N SER A 16 -21.75 -7.86 -17.27
CA SER A 16 -21.23 -9.23 -17.37
C SER A 16 -19.93 -9.36 -18.17
N SER A 17 -19.66 -8.43 -19.10
CA SER A 17 -18.46 -8.41 -19.94
C SER A 17 -17.37 -7.45 -19.47
N LEU A 18 -17.60 -6.70 -18.38
CA LEU A 18 -16.77 -5.53 -18.07
C LEU A 18 -15.27 -5.86 -17.93
N GLN A 19 -14.95 -6.99 -17.31
CA GLN A 19 -13.55 -7.36 -17.09
C GLN A 19 -12.85 -7.69 -18.41
N ASP A 20 -13.54 -8.40 -19.32
CA ASP A 20 -13.02 -8.70 -20.66
C ASP A 20 -12.89 -7.42 -21.49
N ASP A 21 -13.88 -6.53 -21.43
CA ASP A 21 -13.85 -5.22 -22.10
C ASP A 21 -12.66 -4.37 -21.62
N ILE A 22 -12.36 -4.39 -20.32
CA ILE A 22 -11.21 -3.69 -19.72
C ILE A 22 -9.89 -4.32 -20.18
N TYR A 23 -9.82 -5.65 -20.21
CA TYR A 23 -8.64 -6.37 -20.71
C TYR A 23 -8.35 -5.98 -22.17
N ASP A 24 -9.34 -6.07 -23.05
CA ASP A 24 -9.22 -5.71 -24.46
C ASP A 24 -8.82 -4.24 -24.65
N PHE A 25 -9.35 -3.35 -23.79
CA PHE A 25 -8.97 -1.95 -23.80
C PHE A 25 -7.50 -1.74 -23.44
N PHE A 26 -6.98 -2.36 -22.37
CA PHE A 26 -5.58 -2.19 -22.00
C PHE A 26 -4.63 -2.89 -22.95
N HIS A 27 -5.00 -4.05 -23.48
CA HIS A 27 -4.24 -4.73 -24.54
C HIS A 27 -4.13 -3.84 -25.80
N TRP A 28 -5.14 -2.99 -26.05
CA TRP A 28 -5.08 -1.98 -27.11
C TRP A 28 -4.29 -0.71 -26.69
N LEU A 29 -4.44 -0.23 -25.45
CA LEU A 29 -3.85 1.04 -24.99
C LEU A 29 -2.34 0.96 -24.72
N LEU A 30 -1.87 -0.10 -24.06
CA LEU A 30 -0.48 -0.19 -23.58
C LEU A 30 0.58 -0.16 -24.69
N PRO A 31 0.38 -0.80 -25.87
CA PRO A 31 1.29 -0.63 -27.00
C PRO A 31 1.41 0.83 -27.44
N GLN A 32 0.30 1.56 -27.47
CA GLN A 32 0.30 2.98 -27.86
C GLN A 32 1.00 3.88 -26.82
N LEU A 33 0.90 3.53 -25.53
CA LEU A 33 1.67 4.22 -24.48
C LEU A 33 3.17 3.92 -24.58
N THR A 34 3.53 2.69 -24.98
CA THR A 34 4.92 2.29 -25.24
C THR A 34 5.48 3.13 -26.38
N ASP A 35 4.80 3.18 -27.53
CA ASP A 35 5.21 3.99 -28.68
C ASP A 35 5.33 5.49 -28.32
N ALA A 36 4.33 6.03 -27.60
CA ALA A 36 4.34 7.44 -27.19
C ALA A 36 5.41 7.77 -26.15
N SER A 37 5.93 6.77 -25.44
CA SER A 37 7.05 6.95 -24.52
C SER A 37 8.37 7.10 -25.26
N GLU A 38 8.58 6.30 -26.31
CA GLU A 38 9.76 6.41 -27.17
C GLU A 38 9.85 7.80 -27.83
N ASP A 39 8.72 8.36 -28.23
CA ASP A 39 8.60 9.73 -28.77
C ASP A 39 9.12 10.83 -27.84
N ILE A 40 9.19 10.58 -26.54
CA ILE A 40 9.71 11.52 -25.53
C ILE A 40 11.04 11.04 -24.92
N ASN A 41 11.69 10.05 -25.53
CA ASN A 41 12.92 9.38 -25.05
C ASN A 41 12.77 8.72 -23.67
N GLU A 42 11.55 8.32 -23.30
CA GLU A 42 11.27 7.52 -22.12
C GLU A 42 10.94 6.11 -22.61
N PHE A 43 11.73 5.08 -22.29
CA PHE A 43 11.50 3.74 -22.83
C PHE A 43 10.63 2.90 -21.90
N TYR A 44 9.35 3.23 -21.76
CA TYR A 44 8.43 2.47 -20.92
C TYR A 44 7.90 1.25 -21.67
N LYS A 45 8.11 0.07 -21.12
CA LYS A 45 7.46 -1.17 -21.55
C LYS A 45 6.58 -1.69 -20.44
N PHE A 46 5.36 -2.12 -20.74
CA PHE A 46 4.41 -2.65 -19.75
C PHE A 46 4.29 -4.16 -19.90
N ASN A 47 4.02 -4.85 -18.78
CA ASN A 47 3.62 -6.26 -18.84
C ASN A 47 2.36 -6.42 -19.69
N GLU A 48 2.23 -7.53 -20.41
CA GLU A 48 1.07 -7.82 -21.26
C GLU A 48 -0.25 -7.86 -20.46
N ARG A 49 -0.19 -8.31 -19.20
CA ARG A 49 -1.36 -8.47 -18.33
C ARG A 49 -1.19 -7.73 -17.01
N GLU A 50 -2.32 -7.28 -16.46
CA GLU A 50 -2.37 -6.68 -15.13
C GLU A 50 -1.92 -7.66 -14.05
N SER A 51 -1.18 -7.16 -13.07
CA SER A 51 -0.77 -7.94 -11.89
C SER A 51 -1.95 -8.17 -10.95
N PHE A 52 -2.93 -7.27 -10.95
CA PHE A 52 -4.18 -7.42 -10.23
C PHE A 52 -5.33 -6.68 -10.92
N TYR A 53 -6.54 -7.20 -10.71
CA TYR A 53 -7.80 -6.54 -11.04
C TYR A 53 -8.69 -6.56 -9.79
N PHE A 54 -8.95 -5.38 -9.22
CA PHE A 54 -9.86 -5.22 -8.09
C PHE A 54 -11.09 -4.44 -8.47
N ARG A 55 -12.21 -4.76 -7.81
CA ARG A 55 -13.50 -4.13 -8.05
C ARG A 55 -14.06 -3.57 -6.77
N CYS A 56 -14.65 -2.38 -6.86
CA CYS A 56 -15.45 -1.78 -5.81
C CYS A 56 -16.73 -1.16 -6.39
N ASP A 57 -17.74 -1.02 -5.53
CA ASP A 57 -18.97 -0.34 -5.91
C ASP A 57 -18.75 1.16 -6.14
N PRO A 58 -19.44 1.78 -7.12
CA PRO A 58 -19.43 3.23 -7.28
C PRO A 58 -19.81 3.96 -5.99
N ALA A 59 -19.16 5.09 -5.74
CA ALA A 59 -19.30 5.93 -4.56
C ALA A 59 -19.00 5.24 -3.22
N ASN A 60 -18.31 4.10 -3.21
CA ASN A 60 -17.97 3.36 -1.99
C ASN A 60 -16.51 3.56 -1.57
N TYR A 61 -16.25 4.64 -0.81
CA TYR A 61 -14.90 4.96 -0.32
C TYR A 61 -14.24 3.80 0.43
N LYS A 62 -14.97 3.11 1.33
CA LYS A 62 -14.39 2.04 2.16
C LYS A 62 -13.97 0.82 1.34
N GLN A 63 -14.72 0.48 0.29
CA GLN A 63 -14.30 -0.59 -0.61
C GLN A 63 -13.12 -0.16 -1.49
N LEU A 64 -13.13 1.08 -1.99
CA LEU A 64 -12.03 1.63 -2.78
C LEU A 64 -10.73 1.65 -1.96
N GLU A 65 -10.78 2.17 -0.73
CA GLU A 65 -9.68 2.17 0.24
C GLU A 65 -9.12 0.77 0.44
N LYS A 66 -9.98 -0.24 0.67
CA LYS A 66 -9.54 -1.63 0.78
C LYS A 66 -8.83 -2.14 -0.48
N CYS A 67 -9.25 -1.72 -1.67
CA CYS A 67 -8.59 -2.13 -2.92
C CYS A 67 -7.17 -1.57 -3.01
N TYR A 68 -6.98 -0.28 -2.69
CA TYR A 68 -5.66 0.34 -2.67
C TYR A 68 -4.76 -0.27 -1.59
N ASP A 69 -5.29 -0.49 -0.39
CA ASP A 69 -4.54 -1.10 0.72
C ASP A 69 -4.12 -2.53 0.39
N HIS A 70 -5.02 -3.29 -0.24
CA HIS A 70 -4.73 -4.64 -0.69
C HIS A 70 -3.70 -4.66 -1.82
N ALA A 71 -3.78 -3.71 -2.77
CA ALA A 71 -2.81 -3.57 -3.85
C ALA A 71 -1.41 -3.27 -3.31
N ALA A 72 -1.28 -2.29 -2.41
CA ALA A 72 -0.01 -1.91 -1.82
C ALA A 72 0.61 -3.00 -0.94
N LEU A 73 -0.23 -3.81 -0.28
CA LEU A 73 0.23 -4.90 0.57
C LEU A 73 0.70 -6.13 -0.23
N GLU A 74 -0.08 -6.56 -1.22
CA GLU A 74 0.15 -7.81 -1.95
C GLU A 74 1.02 -7.65 -3.20
N TYR A 75 1.00 -6.46 -3.80
CA TYR A 75 1.72 -6.14 -5.03
C TYR A 75 2.58 -4.88 -4.84
N PRO A 76 3.51 -4.87 -3.85
CA PRO A 76 4.32 -3.70 -3.56
C PRO A 76 5.20 -3.27 -4.73
N GLU A 77 5.47 -4.14 -5.69
CA GLU A 77 6.23 -3.80 -6.91
C GLU A 77 5.38 -3.11 -8.01
N VAL A 78 4.05 -3.03 -7.82
CA VAL A 78 3.14 -2.39 -8.76
C VAL A 78 2.94 -0.93 -8.37
N VAL A 79 3.67 -0.06 -9.06
CA VAL A 79 3.62 1.38 -8.82
C VAL A 79 2.59 2.09 -9.71
N ILE A 80 2.21 1.49 -10.85
CA ILE A 80 1.24 2.08 -11.79
C ILE A 80 -0.12 1.41 -11.60
N VAL A 81 -1.13 2.20 -11.25
CA VAL A 81 -2.50 1.74 -11.06
C VAL A 81 -3.43 2.52 -11.99
N PHE A 82 -4.14 1.79 -12.85
CA PHE A 82 -5.21 2.38 -13.64
C PHE A 82 -6.54 2.31 -12.88
N GLN A 83 -7.11 3.48 -12.57
CA GLN A 83 -8.40 3.59 -11.92
C GLN A 83 -9.50 3.76 -12.99
N ILE A 84 -10.41 2.79 -13.08
CA ILE A 84 -11.61 2.92 -13.93
C ILE A 84 -12.69 3.64 -13.15
N LEU A 85 -13.01 4.86 -13.58
CA LEU A 85 -14.00 5.74 -12.98
C LEU A 85 -15.40 5.47 -13.55
N PRO A 86 -16.45 5.47 -12.73
CA PRO A 86 -17.82 5.20 -13.19
C PRO A 86 -18.35 6.29 -14.15
N TYR A 87 -18.02 7.56 -13.89
CA TYR A 87 -18.44 8.70 -14.71
C TYR A 87 -17.55 9.92 -14.44
N ARG A 88 -17.68 10.97 -15.25
CA ARG A 88 -16.89 12.21 -15.12
C ARG A 88 -17.21 12.94 -13.81
N ASN A 89 -16.19 13.47 -13.14
CA ASN A 89 -16.30 14.21 -11.86
C ASN A 89 -16.90 13.38 -10.71
N SER A 90 -16.75 12.06 -10.77
CA SER A 90 -17.14 11.19 -9.66
C SER A 90 -16.24 11.43 -8.44
N LYS A 91 -16.71 11.06 -7.23
CA LYS A 91 -15.97 11.31 -5.98
C LYS A 91 -14.63 10.56 -5.93
N GLU A 92 -14.58 9.44 -6.64
CA GLU A 92 -13.41 8.59 -6.81
C GLU A 92 -12.22 9.34 -7.40
N VAL A 93 -12.42 10.40 -8.19
CA VAL A 93 -11.33 11.23 -8.72
C VAL A 93 -10.49 11.86 -7.60
N GLY A 94 -11.15 12.32 -6.54
CA GLY A 94 -10.47 12.88 -5.37
C GLY A 94 -9.87 11.78 -4.51
N TRP A 95 -10.68 10.75 -4.22
CA TRP A 95 -10.28 9.65 -3.35
C TRP A 95 -9.12 8.84 -3.89
N CYS A 96 -9.08 8.57 -5.20
CA CYS A 96 -8.00 7.77 -5.79
C CYS A 96 -6.67 8.50 -5.72
N LYS A 97 -6.65 9.85 -5.83
CA LYS A 97 -5.44 10.64 -5.65
C LYS A 97 -4.93 10.52 -4.22
N GLU A 98 -5.79 10.81 -3.24
CA GLU A 98 -5.49 10.68 -1.81
C GLU A 98 -4.98 9.27 -1.47
N LEU A 99 -5.72 8.24 -1.87
CA LEU A 99 -5.38 6.84 -1.59
C LEU A 99 -4.09 6.40 -2.30
N SER A 100 -3.84 6.87 -3.53
CA SER A 100 -2.60 6.57 -4.26
C SER A 100 -1.39 7.25 -3.64
N GLU A 101 -1.53 8.48 -3.12
CA GLU A 101 -0.45 9.18 -2.42
C GLU A 101 -0.11 8.48 -1.10
N ILE A 102 -1.13 8.12 -0.31
CA ILE A 102 -0.95 7.36 0.94
C ILE A 102 -0.28 6.01 0.68
N ASN A 103 -0.69 5.34 -0.41
CA ASN A 103 -0.24 4.00 -0.76
C ASN A 103 0.90 3.99 -1.78
N GLY A 104 1.61 5.09 -2.02
CA GLY A 104 2.77 5.10 -2.91
C GLY A 104 2.52 4.53 -4.30
N GLN A 105 1.40 4.90 -4.91
CA GLN A 105 1.02 4.46 -6.24
C GLN A 105 0.80 5.67 -7.15
N PHE A 106 1.00 5.44 -8.44
CA PHE A 106 0.70 6.37 -9.51
C PHE A 106 -0.66 6.02 -10.07
N VAL A 107 -1.65 6.84 -9.76
CA VAL A 107 -2.98 6.63 -10.29
C VAL A 107 -3.16 7.32 -11.63
N GLN A 108 -3.45 6.54 -12.65
CA GLN A 108 -3.93 7.04 -13.94
C GLN A 108 -5.41 6.74 -14.08
N CYS A 109 -6.24 7.78 -14.02
CA CYS A 109 -7.68 7.61 -14.15
C CYS A 109 -8.11 7.46 -15.62
N VAL A 110 -9.04 6.52 -15.85
CA VAL A 110 -9.70 6.28 -17.14
C VAL A 110 -11.20 6.26 -16.89
N LEU A 111 -11.96 7.00 -17.69
CA LEU A 111 -13.43 6.96 -17.61
C LEU A 111 -13.95 5.65 -18.19
N HIS A 112 -14.96 5.06 -17.57
CA HIS A 112 -15.60 3.83 -18.05
C HIS A 112 -16.08 3.92 -19.50
N GLU A 113 -16.61 5.08 -19.92
CA GLU A 113 -17.00 5.34 -21.31
C GLU A 113 -15.84 5.21 -22.32
N ASN A 114 -14.60 5.43 -21.88
CA ASN A 114 -13.41 5.34 -22.74
C ASN A 114 -12.95 3.90 -22.96
N ILE A 115 -13.38 2.95 -22.12
CA ILE A 115 -13.14 1.52 -22.35
C ILE A 115 -13.75 1.08 -23.69
N TYR A 116 -14.97 1.54 -23.96
CA TYR A 116 -15.69 1.22 -25.19
C TYR A 116 -15.33 2.16 -26.35
N SER A 117 -15.30 3.47 -26.08
CA SER A 117 -15.09 4.47 -27.14
C SER A 117 -13.64 4.65 -27.54
N LYS A 118 -12.68 4.10 -26.78
CA LYS A 118 -11.24 4.22 -27.05
C LYS A 118 -10.81 5.67 -27.26
N PHE A 119 -11.30 6.56 -26.38
CA PHE A 119 -11.11 8.02 -26.47
C PHE A 119 -11.59 8.65 -27.79
N ALA A 120 -12.69 8.14 -28.34
CA ALA A 120 -13.30 8.70 -29.55
C ALA A 120 -13.45 10.22 -29.45
N ASN A 121 -13.15 10.91 -30.56
CA ASN A 121 -13.16 12.37 -30.67
C ASN A 121 -11.99 13.10 -29.97
N VAL A 122 -11.00 12.38 -29.44
CA VAL A 122 -9.76 12.97 -28.92
C VAL A 122 -8.56 12.44 -29.71
N PRO A 123 -7.61 13.29 -30.13
CA PRO A 123 -6.40 12.83 -30.80
C PRO A 123 -5.59 11.88 -29.89
N MET A 124 -5.37 10.65 -30.35
CA MET A 124 -4.73 9.60 -29.56
C MET A 124 -3.33 9.98 -29.07
N ASN A 125 -2.53 10.60 -29.94
CA ASN A 125 -1.19 11.06 -29.59
C ASN A 125 -1.21 12.05 -28.43
N ALA A 126 -2.24 12.91 -28.34
CA ALA A 126 -2.38 13.85 -27.24
C ALA A 126 -2.79 13.17 -25.93
N VAL A 127 -3.60 12.11 -25.99
CA VAL A 127 -3.96 11.28 -24.84
C VAL A 127 -2.73 10.54 -24.31
N CYS A 128 -2.06 9.79 -25.20
CA CYS A 128 -0.91 8.97 -24.83
C CYS A 128 0.23 9.82 -24.29
N ARG A 129 0.59 10.92 -24.97
CA ARG A 129 1.63 11.85 -24.49
C ARG A 129 1.30 12.40 -23.11
N LYS A 130 0.05 12.78 -22.83
CA LYS A 130 -0.34 13.25 -21.49
C LYS A 130 -0.19 12.17 -20.42
N MET A 131 -0.60 10.94 -20.71
CA MET A 131 -0.47 9.82 -19.76
C MET A 131 1.00 9.50 -19.49
N VAL A 132 1.81 9.37 -20.54
CA VAL A 132 3.24 9.09 -20.43
C VAL A 132 3.97 10.20 -19.70
N THR A 133 3.75 11.48 -20.05
CA THR A 133 4.37 12.61 -19.33
C THR A 133 3.96 12.66 -17.86
N TYR A 134 2.72 12.29 -17.53
CA TYR A 134 2.30 12.18 -16.13
C TYR A 134 3.07 11.06 -15.41
N ILE A 135 3.15 9.87 -16.02
CA ILE A 135 3.90 8.73 -15.47
C ILE A 135 5.38 9.11 -15.26
N GLN A 136 6.01 9.74 -16.26
CA GLN A 136 7.38 10.23 -16.18
C GLN A 136 7.57 11.22 -15.02
N ARG A 137 6.72 12.25 -14.93
CA ARG A 137 6.82 13.24 -13.86
C ARG A 137 6.72 12.58 -12.48
N ARG A 138 5.86 11.57 -12.35
CA ARG A 138 5.72 10.81 -11.12
C ARG A 138 6.98 9.99 -10.81
N PHE A 139 7.62 9.36 -11.80
CA PHE A 139 8.93 8.72 -11.61
C PHE A 139 10.03 9.72 -11.24
N GLU A 140 10.04 10.93 -11.81
CA GLU A 140 11.01 11.98 -11.47
C GLU A 140 10.82 12.53 -10.05
N GLU A 141 9.57 12.72 -9.62
CA GLU A 141 9.23 13.12 -8.26
C GLU A 141 9.77 12.11 -7.23
N LEU A 142 9.80 10.82 -7.57
CA LEU A 142 10.48 9.83 -6.73
C LEU A 142 11.98 10.05 -6.67
N HIS A 143 12.64 10.24 -7.82
CA HIS A 143 14.10 10.39 -7.87
C HIS A 143 14.59 11.65 -7.14
N ASN A 144 13.81 12.73 -7.15
CA ASN A 144 14.23 14.05 -6.69
C ASN A 144 13.92 14.33 -5.21
N THR A 145 13.42 13.37 -4.44
CA THR A 145 13.23 13.55 -2.99
C THR A 145 14.59 13.50 -2.27
N GLU A 146 14.97 14.58 -1.57
CA GLU A 146 16.26 14.81 -0.87
C GLU A 146 16.67 13.75 0.18
N TYR A 147 15.84 12.74 0.43
CA TYR A 147 16.06 11.67 1.41
C TYR A 147 15.91 10.25 0.82
N GLY A 148 15.76 10.10 -0.50
CA GLY A 148 15.78 8.80 -1.17
C GLY A 148 17.22 8.34 -1.45
N PRO A 149 17.52 7.03 -1.43
CA PRO A 149 18.73 6.54 -2.09
C PRO A 149 18.69 7.04 -3.54
N LYS A 150 19.85 7.37 -4.12
CA LYS A 150 19.95 7.60 -5.57
C LYS A 150 19.57 6.29 -6.25
N ILE A 151 18.29 6.11 -6.53
CA ILE A 151 17.81 4.99 -7.32
C ILE A 151 18.31 5.28 -8.72
N ASP A 152 19.24 4.49 -9.20
CA ASP A 152 19.32 4.24 -10.64
C ASP A 152 18.07 3.40 -10.98
N VAL A 153 16.91 4.07 -11.11
CA VAL A 153 15.90 3.49 -12.00
C VAL A 153 16.62 3.45 -13.34
N PRO A 154 16.60 2.32 -14.06
CA PRO A 154 17.35 2.21 -15.31
C PRO A 154 16.83 3.27 -16.28
N ARG A 155 17.43 4.46 -16.21
CA ARG A 155 17.48 5.40 -17.30
C ARG A 155 18.33 4.65 -18.31
N LEU A 156 17.68 4.16 -19.34
CA LEU A 156 18.34 4.06 -20.63
C LEU A 156 18.66 5.51 -21.03
N VAL A 157 19.72 6.07 -20.42
CA VAL A 157 20.43 7.20 -20.99
C VAL A 157 21.04 6.65 -22.25
N VAL A 158 20.33 6.78 -23.36
CA VAL A 158 20.95 6.67 -24.67
C VAL A 158 21.88 7.88 -24.75
N ASN A 159 23.12 7.69 -24.34
CA ASN A 159 24.17 8.67 -24.55
C ASN A 159 24.28 8.81 -26.08
N PRO A 160 24.01 9.99 -26.69
CA PRO A 160 23.89 10.12 -28.15
C PRO A 160 25.20 9.84 -28.93
N PHE A 161 26.28 9.50 -28.23
CA PHE A 161 27.64 9.43 -28.76
C PHE A 161 28.33 8.07 -28.65
N GLU A 162 27.70 7.04 -28.07
CA GLU A 162 28.31 5.70 -28.01
C GLU A 162 27.45 4.67 -28.73
N LYS A 163 28.06 4.03 -29.74
CA LYS A 163 27.42 3.17 -30.74
C LYS A 163 27.33 1.70 -30.33
N ASP A 164 27.54 1.38 -29.06
CA ASP A 164 27.60 0.01 -28.60
C ASP A 164 26.45 -0.33 -27.64
N LYS A 165 25.95 -1.56 -27.79
CA LYS A 165 24.69 -2.08 -27.24
C LYS A 165 24.50 -1.80 -25.73
N PRO A 166 23.24 -1.67 -25.24
CA PRO A 166 22.96 -1.46 -23.83
C PRO A 166 23.50 -2.63 -23.01
N THR A 167 24.32 -2.33 -22.01
CA THR A 167 24.81 -3.32 -21.05
C THR A 167 23.78 -3.44 -19.93
N GLU A 168 23.19 -4.61 -19.76
CA GLU A 168 22.22 -4.90 -18.70
C GLU A 168 22.93 -4.91 -17.35
N THR A 169 22.77 -3.84 -16.57
CA THR A 169 23.05 -3.84 -15.13
C THR A 169 21.77 -4.19 -14.40
N GLY A 170 21.53 -5.49 -14.21
CA GLY A 170 20.42 -5.99 -13.41
C GLY A 170 20.67 -5.72 -11.93
N THR A 171 19.85 -4.85 -11.33
CA THR A 171 19.64 -4.82 -9.88
C THR A 171 18.48 -5.76 -9.54
N GLY A 172 18.65 -6.55 -8.49
CA GLY A 172 17.73 -7.64 -8.16
C GLY A 172 16.33 -7.12 -7.78
N ASN A 173 15.30 -7.91 -8.07
CA ASN A 173 13.90 -7.60 -7.76
C ASN A 173 13.62 -7.24 -6.28
N GLU A 174 14.49 -7.64 -5.35
CA GLU A 174 14.38 -7.31 -3.92
C GLU A 174 14.76 -5.84 -3.65
N GLU A 175 15.80 -5.31 -4.30
CA GLU A 175 16.22 -3.91 -4.14
C GLU A 175 15.17 -2.94 -4.68
N ILE A 176 14.48 -3.30 -5.77
CA ILE A 176 13.39 -2.50 -6.34
C ILE A 176 12.19 -2.44 -5.38
N LYS A 177 11.88 -3.52 -4.64
CA LYS A 177 10.78 -3.53 -3.66
C LYS A 177 11.04 -2.58 -2.49
N ASP A 178 12.24 -2.61 -1.93
CA ASP A 178 12.59 -1.76 -0.79
C ASP A 178 12.67 -0.29 -1.18
N VAL A 179 13.16 -0.03 -2.38
CA VAL A 179 13.20 1.30 -2.99
C VAL A 179 11.80 1.85 -3.27
N VAL A 180 10.91 1.04 -3.84
CA VAL A 180 9.52 1.42 -4.07
C VAL A 180 8.87 1.73 -2.73
N ARG A 181 8.99 0.86 -1.73
CA ARG A 181 8.51 1.12 -0.36
C ARG A 181 9.01 2.47 0.16
N LEU A 182 10.32 2.67 0.23
CA LEU A 182 10.93 3.84 0.86
C LEU A 182 10.52 5.16 0.18
N VAL A 183 10.53 5.22 -1.15
CA VAL A 183 10.42 6.46 -1.92
C VAL A 183 9.00 6.74 -2.39
N LEU A 184 8.21 5.72 -2.75
CA LEU A 184 6.82 5.90 -3.14
C LEU A 184 5.88 6.00 -1.95
N HIS A 185 6.06 5.15 -0.94
CA HIS A 185 5.09 5.03 0.17
C HIS A 185 5.47 5.88 1.38
N ASN A 186 6.49 6.73 1.29
CA ASN A 186 7.07 7.47 2.43
C ASN A 186 7.42 6.50 3.59
N TYR A 187 7.79 5.24 3.27
CA TYR A 187 8.17 4.24 4.27
C TYR A 187 9.49 4.66 4.90
N ARG A 188 9.51 4.76 6.22
CA ARG A 188 10.74 4.85 7.00
C ARG A 188 11.08 3.55 7.72
N PHE A 189 10.58 2.42 7.21
CA PHE A 189 10.72 1.12 7.86
C PHE A 189 11.25 0.07 6.88
N THR A 190 12.44 -0.46 7.16
CA THR A 190 13.00 -1.70 6.61
C THR A 190 12.08 -2.89 6.88
N GLU A 191 12.24 -4.03 6.17
CA GLU A 191 11.37 -5.20 6.37
C GLU A 191 11.27 -5.68 7.83
N GLU A 192 12.37 -5.59 8.60
CA GLU A 192 12.39 -5.87 10.04
C GLU A 192 11.56 -4.85 10.85
N GLU A 193 11.63 -3.57 10.47
CA GLU A 193 10.89 -2.49 11.12
C GLU A 193 9.37 -2.55 10.85
N VAL A 194 8.96 -3.19 9.76
CA VAL A 194 7.55 -3.39 9.37
C VAL A 194 6.90 -4.55 10.14
N ALA A 195 7.68 -5.55 10.57
CA ALA A 195 7.17 -6.73 11.28
C ALA A 195 6.43 -6.35 12.58
N SER A 196 6.99 -5.41 13.34
CA SER A 196 6.48 -4.96 14.64
C SER A 196 5.62 -3.70 14.57
N THR A 197 5.06 -3.39 13.39
CA THR A 197 4.22 -2.19 13.19
C THR A 197 2.72 -2.52 13.16
N ILE A 198 1.92 -1.67 13.78
CA ILE A 198 0.45 -1.72 13.71
C ILE A 198 -0.12 -0.41 13.16
N VAL A 199 -1.35 -0.48 12.65
CA VAL A 199 -2.14 0.70 12.31
C VAL A 199 -3.08 1.00 13.48
N ALA A 200 -3.01 2.22 14.01
CA ALA A 200 -3.92 2.73 15.02
C ALA A 200 -4.88 3.75 14.40
N SER A 201 -6.16 3.65 14.74
CA SER A 201 -7.22 4.53 14.25
C SER A 201 -8.37 4.60 15.26
N GLY A 202 -9.37 5.44 15.01
CA GLY A 202 -10.57 5.53 15.87
C GLY A 202 -10.40 6.36 17.15
N TYR A 203 -9.26 7.05 17.29
CA TYR A 203 -9.02 8.06 18.33
C TYR A 203 -9.62 9.43 17.93
N PRO A 204 -9.87 10.32 18.91
CA PRO A 204 -10.41 11.65 18.63
C PRO A 204 -9.52 12.47 17.66
N PRO A 205 -10.09 13.24 16.72
CA PRO A 205 -9.31 14.00 15.73
C PRO A 205 -8.35 15.04 16.33
N CYS A 206 -8.57 15.45 17.58
CA CYS A 206 -7.70 16.39 18.29
C CYS A 206 -6.45 15.75 18.91
N TYR A 207 -6.30 14.42 18.84
CA TYR A 207 -5.16 13.73 19.44
C TYR A 207 -3.89 13.98 18.62
N THR A 208 -2.84 14.47 19.30
CA THR A 208 -1.50 14.57 18.73
C THR A 208 -0.77 13.22 18.79
N THR A 209 0.39 13.13 18.17
CA THR A 209 1.29 11.97 18.26
C THR A 209 1.63 11.61 19.71
N GLU A 210 1.80 12.59 20.59
CA GLU A 210 2.07 12.37 22.02
C GLU A 210 0.85 11.81 22.74
N ASN A 211 -0.36 12.31 22.41
CA ASN A 211 -1.59 11.75 22.97
C ASN A 211 -1.77 10.30 22.55
N ILE A 212 -1.50 9.97 21.28
CA ILE A 212 -1.58 8.60 20.79
C ILE A 212 -0.54 7.71 21.47
N ALA A 213 0.70 8.16 21.64
CA ALA A 213 1.74 7.41 22.36
C ALA A 213 1.30 7.07 23.78
N SER A 214 0.64 8.01 24.48
CA SER A 214 0.16 7.80 25.84
C SER A 214 -0.88 6.68 25.96
N ILE A 215 -1.63 6.35 24.89
CA ILE A 215 -2.61 5.25 24.88
C ILE A 215 -1.91 3.90 25.08
N PHE A 216 -0.72 3.74 24.51
CA PHE A 216 0.08 2.51 24.55
C PHE A 216 0.93 2.39 25.82
N GLY A 217 1.02 3.46 26.62
CA GLY A 217 1.51 3.44 28.01
C GLY A 217 2.90 2.85 28.18
N LEU A 218 2.98 1.65 28.77
CA LEU A 218 4.21 0.93 29.14
C LEU A 218 4.86 0.16 27.98
N LEU A 219 4.25 0.15 26.79
CA LEU A 219 4.82 -0.50 25.62
C LEU A 219 5.90 0.39 25.00
N ASN A 220 7.02 -0.20 24.60
CA ASN A 220 8.14 0.54 24.02
C ASN A 220 7.85 0.84 22.56
N ILE A 221 7.26 2.01 22.32
CA ILE A 221 7.08 2.55 20.97
C ILE A 221 8.42 3.10 20.49
N GLN A 222 8.87 2.64 19.33
CA GLN A 222 10.03 3.22 18.64
C GLN A 222 9.65 4.50 17.93
N THR A 223 8.57 4.46 17.14
CA THR A 223 8.13 5.61 16.36
C THR A 223 6.62 5.61 16.16
N ILE A 224 6.06 6.81 16.02
CA ILE A 224 4.69 7.03 15.56
C ILE A 224 4.76 7.90 14.32
N GLN A 225 4.14 7.44 13.24
CA GLN A 225 4.15 8.14 11.96
C GLN A 225 2.73 8.35 11.46
N PRO A 226 2.38 9.57 11.01
CA PRO A 226 1.11 9.80 10.33
C PRO A 226 0.95 8.84 9.15
N TYR A 227 -0.18 8.15 9.08
CA TYR A 227 -0.53 7.32 7.92
C TYR A 227 -1.66 7.95 7.11
N ARG A 228 -2.72 8.41 7.80
CA ARG A 228 -3.90 9.07 7.22
C ARG A 228 -4.38 10.19 8.15
N PRO A 229 -5.30 11.08 7.71
CA PRO A 229 -5.87 12.11 8.59
C PRO A 229 -6.42 11.59 9.93
N SER A 230 -6.87 10.33 9.97
CA SER A 230 -7.42 9.68 11.18
C SER A 230 -6.74 8.35 11.52
N ALA A 231 -5.52 8.11 11.02
CA ALA A 231 -4.76 6.90 11.35
C ALA A 231 -3.25 7.16 11.43
N VAL A 232 -2.58 6.45 12.33
CA VAL A 232 -1.11 6.46 12.45
C VAL A 232 -0.55 5.05 12.40
N PHE A 233 0.68 4.93 11.90
CA PHE A 233 1.52 3.78 12.16
C PHE A 233 2.16 3.91 13.53
N VAL A 234 2.12 2.82 14.30
CA VAL A 234 2.80 2.70 15.59
C VAL A 234 3.76 1.52 15.49
N GLN A 235 5.05 1.82 15.54
CA GLN A 235 6.11 0.83 15.51
C GLN A 235 6.56 0.51 16.93
N PHE A 236 6.60 -0.76 17.27
CA PHE A 236 7.10 -1.25 18.55
C PHE A 236 8.53 -1.78 18.41
N LEU A 237 9.21 -1.90 19.55
CA LEU A 237 10.55 -2.50 19.62
C LEU A 237 10.59 -3.95 19.12
N ASN A 238 9.49 -4.69 19.28
CA ASN A 238 9.38 -6.08 18.85
C ASN A 238 7.91 -6.51 18.61
N ASP A 239 7.75 -7.66 17.96
CA ASP A 239 6.44 -8.21 17.59
C ASP A 239 5.58 -8.53 18.82
N ASP A 240 6.18 -8.93 19.94
CA ASP A 240 5.46 -9.28 21.15
C ASP A 240 4.72 -8.07 21.75
N GLN A 241 5.35 -6.90 21.71
CA GLN A 241 4.72 -5.65 22.14
C GLN A 241 3.60 -5.22 21.18
N ALA A 242 3.79 -5.40 19.88
CA ALA A 242 2.75 -5.15 18.88
C ALA A 242 1.54 -6.08 19.08
N ILE A 243 1.78 -7.37 19.35
CA ILE A 243 0.73 -8.35 19.66
C ILE A 243 0.02 -8.01 20.97
N GLN A 244 0.76 -7.63 22.03
CA GLN A 244 0.15 -7.18 23.28
C GLN A 244 -0.76 -5.97 23.09
N ALA A 245 -0.34 -4.99 22.28
CA ALA A 245 -1.19 -3.85 21.94
C ALA A 245 -2.48 -4.31 21.25
N LEU A 246 -2.36 -5.19 20.25
CA LEU A 246 -3.48 -5.73 19.47
C LEU A 246 -4.46 -6.57 20.31
N LEU A 247 -3.98 -7.26 21.34
CA LEU A 247 -4.83 -8.05 22.24
C LEU A 247 -5.50 -7.20 23.31
N ASN A 248 -4.76 -6.28 23.93
CA ASN A 248 -5.21 -5.59 25.15
C ASN A 248 -5.86 -4.24 24.89
N LEU A 249 -5.52 -3.56 23.78
CA LEU A 249 -5.93 -2.18 23.52
C LEU A 249 -6.90 -2.07 22.33
N HIS A 250 -7.03 -3.11 21.51
CA HIS A 250 -8.03 -3.10 20.44
C HIS A 250 -9.44 -3.00 21.03
N ARG A 251 -10.25 -2.07 20.50
CA ARG A 251 -11.57 -1.66 21.00
C ARG A 251 -11.60 -1.05 22.40
N LYS A 252 -10.45 -0.58 22.90
CA LYS A 252 -10.42 0.22 24.14
C LYS A 252 -11.26 1.49 23.96
N ASP A 253 -12.14 1.75 24.92
CA ASP A 253 -12.93 2.97 24.99
C ASP A 253 -12.02 4.15 25.38
N LEU A 254 -11.99 5.18 24.53
CA LEU A 254 -11.21 6.41 24.73
C LEU A 254 -12.10 7.57 25.23
N GLY A 255 -13.39 7.30 25.47
CA GLY A 255 -14.39 8.30 25.85
C GLY A 255 -15.08 8.93 24.64
N SER A 256 -16.21 9.58 24.90
CA SER A 256 -16.98 10.35 23.90
C SER A 256 -17.38 9.57 22.64
N GLY A 257 -17.53 8.25 22.74
CA GLY A 257 -17.91 7.37 21.63
C GLY A 257 -16.76 6.97 20.71
N TYR A 258 -15.51 7.29 21.08
CA TYR A 258 -14.32 6.88 20.33
C TYR A 258 -13.78 5.56 20.86
N TYR A 259 -13.56 4.61 19.95
CA TYR A 259 -12.98 3.30 20.25
C TYR A 259 -11.72 3.10 19.44
N LEU A 260 -10.63 2.72 20.12
CA LEU A 260 -9.36 2.47 19.47
C LEU A 260 -9.49 1.24 18.54
N ASP A 261 -9.23 1.42 17.24
CA ASP A 261 -9.20 0.35 16.26
C ASP A 261 -7.74 0.10 15.86
N LEU A 262 -7.21 -1.05 16.29
CA LEU A 262 -5.85 -1.49 16.03
C LEU A 262 -5.83 -2.65 15.03
N LYS A 263 -4.96 -2.59 14.01
CA LYS A 263 -4.82 -3.66 13.02
C LYS A 263 -3.36 -4.02 12.79
N PRO A 264 -3.02 -5.32 12.64
CA PRO A 264 -1.68 -5.71 12.25
C PRO A 264 -1.39 -5.18 10.84
N ARG A 265 -0.19 -4.65 10.63
CA ARG A 265 0.23 -4.15 9.31
C ARG A 265 0.62 -5.30 8.37
N THR A 266 1.23 -6.35 8.89
CA THR A 266 1.73 -7.48 8.10
C THR A 266 0.90 -8.74 8.29
N LYS A 267 0.86 -9.58 7.25
CA LYS A 267 0.30 -10.93 7.34
C LYS A 267 1.01 -11.80 8.37
N ALA A 268 2.34 -11.65 8.50
CA ALA A 268 3.13 -12.37 9.49
C ALA A 268 2.69 -12.03 10.92
N LEU A 269 2.55 -10.74 11.25
CA LEU A 269 2.04 -10.30 12.54
C LEU A 269 0.57 -10.71 12.74
N GLY A 270 -0.25 -10.68 11.69
CA GLY A 270 -1.62 -11.17 11.73
C GLY A 270 -1.72 -12.67 12.04
N LYS A 271 -0.80 -13.49 11.50
CA LYS A 271 -0.71 -14.93 11.80
C LYS A 271 -0.30 -15.15 13.26
N LYS A 272 0.75 -14.45 13.73
CA LYS A 272 1.20 -14.52 15.14
C LYS A 272 0.09 -14.08 16.11
N LEU A 273 -0.66 -13.04 15.77
CA LEU A 273 -1.81 -12.58 16.56
C LEU A 273 -2.89 -13.67 16.67
N LYS A 274 -3.16 -14.39 15.58
CA LYS A 274 -4.14 -15.48 15.58
C LYS A 274 -3.69 -16.64 16.47
N GLU A 275 -2.44 -17.07 16.32
CA GLU A 275 -1.83 -18.10 17.18
C GLU A 275 -1.85 -17.68 18.66
N ALA A 276 -1.51 -16.42 18.96
CA ALA A 276 -1.57 -15.87 20.31
C ALA A 276 -3.00 -15.84 20.87
N ARG A 277 -4.02 -15.51 20.06
CA ARG A 277 -5.43 -15.57 20.49
C ARG A 277 -5.88 -17.00 20.81
N GLU A 278 -5.53 -17.97 19.96
CA GLU A 278 -5.85 -19.37 20.18
C GLU A 278 -5.22 -19.89 21.48
N LEU A 279 -3.96 -19.53 21.76
CA LEU A 279 -3.31 -19.82 23.05
C LEU A 279 -3.99 -19.12 24.23
N TRP A 280 -4.42 -17.87 24.06
CA TRP A 280 -5.08 -17.10 25.11
C TRP A 280 -6.44 -17.69 25.50
N GLU A 281 -7.20 -18.16 24.50
CA GLU A 281 -8.47 -18.87 24.68
C GLU A 281 -8.25 -20.24 25.35
N MET A 282 -7.22 -20.99 24.93
CA MET A 282 -6.87 -22.29 25.53
C MET A 282 -6.43 -22.19 27.00
N LEU A 283 -5.77 -21.10 27.39
CA LEU A 283 -5.34 -20.87 28.77
C LEU A 283 -6.48 -20.38 29.69
N GLY A 284 -7.70 -20.21 29.17
CA GLY A 284 -8.85 -19.79 29.97
C GLY A 284 -8.70 -18.39 30.56
N LEU A 285 -7.82 -17.56 30.00
CA LEU A 285 -7.55 -16.18 30.43
C LEU A 285 -8.64 -15.24 29.94
N ASN A 286 -9.89 -15.56 30.28
CA ASN A 286 -11.02 -14.67 30.05
C ASN A 286 -11.05 -13.62 31.17
N SER A 287 -10.63 -12.41 30.79
CA SER A 287 -10.86 -11.13 31.44
C SER A 287 -9.88 -10.69 32.54
N LYS A 288 -9.30 -9.50 32.30
CA LYS A 288 -8.83 -8.47 33.26
C LYS A 288 -7.38 -8.45 33.77
N PHE A 289 -6.40 -9.10 33.13
CA PHE A 289 -4.99 -8.79 33.42
C PHE A 289 -4.15 -8.60 32.15
N PRO A 290 -3.34 -7.52 32.05
CA PRO A 290 -2.46 -7.32 30.91
C PRO A 290 -1.36 -8.38 30.92
N PHE A 291 -1.29 -9.18 29.86
CA PHE A 291 -0.18 -10.10 29.63
C PHE A 291 1.10 -9.30 29.39
N ARG A 292 2.12 -9.45 30.25
CA ARG A 292 3.46 -8.90 30.06
C ARG A 292 4.38 -10.04 29.59
N PHE A 293 4.80 -10.02 28.32
CA PHE A 293 5.99 -10.76 27.93
C PHE A 293 7.21 -10.13 28.64
N GLY A 294 7.91 -10.91 29.46
CA GLY A 294 9.21 -10.50 30.04
C GLY A 294 9.35 -10.58 31.57
N GLU A 295 8.29 -10.88 32.32
CA GLU A 295 8.45 -11.32 33.71
C GLU A 295 8.45 -12.84 33.72
N GLU A 296 9.54 -13.46 34.21
CA GLU A 296 9.60 -14.90 34.45
C GLU A 296 8.37 -15.32 35.23
N THR A 297 7.42 -15.96 34.55
CA THR A 297 6.32 -16.64 35.19
C THR A 297 6.90 -17.80 35.97
N THR A 298 7.27 -17.56 37.23
CA THR A 298 7.44 -18.63 38.20
C THR A 298 6.10 -19.34 38.31
N ILE A 299 5.96 -20.41 37.54
CA ILE A 299 4.87 -21.37 37.67
C ILE A 299 4.93 -21.87 39.12
N PRO A 300 3.88 -21.70 39.94
CA PRO A 300 3.86 -22.32 41.25
C PRO A 300 3.78 -23.83 41.01
N VAL A 301 4.90 -24.51 41.23
CA VAL A 301 4.97 -25.97 41.22
C VAL A 301 4.06 -26.47 42.33
N ALA A 302 2.91 -27.01 41.95
CA ALA A 302 2.04 -27.74 42.85
C ALA A 302 2.84 -28.93 43.42
N ARG A 303 3.16 -28.88 44.72
CA ARG A 303 3.76 -30.02 45.42
C ARG A 303 2.74 -31.16 45.46
N PRO A 304 3.08 -32.37 44.96
CA PRO A 304 2.19 -33.51 45.07
C PRO A 304 2.24 -34.08 46.50
N GLY A 305 1.08 -34.09 47.15
CA GLY A 305 0.69 -35.04 48.20
C GLY A 305 1.47 -35.03 49.52
N LEU A 306 0.75 -34.80 50.62
CA LEU A 306 1.02 -35.43 51.91
C LEU A 306 -0.30 -35.57 52.68
N ARG A 307 -0.80 -36.80 52.63
CA ARG A 307 -1.75 -37.53 53.49
C ARG A 307 -2.85 -36.78 54.23
#